data_AF-A0A2P4Z8R0-F1
#
_entry.id   AF-A0A2P4Z8R0-F1
#
_cell.length_a   1.000
_cell.length_b   1.000
_cell.length_c   1.000
_cell.angle_alpha   90.00
_cell.angle_beta   90.00
_cell.angle_gamma   90.00
#
_symmetry.space_group_name_H-M   'P 1'
#
loop_
_entity.id
_entity.type
_entity.pdbx_description
1 polymer ?
#
loop_
_entity_poly.entity_id
_entity_poly.type
_entity_poly.pdbx_seq_one_letter_code
_entity_poly.pdbx_strand_id
1 'polypeptide(L)'
;MTTWDQLLERNREYSETAHVPRPDLRDVKPSPIIIFCCIDLRVPIQEFLQISPEDCGFTYHTDNNLRQKLRLKYPNLDGKVDSLSWDTFGSSDRLEESVREDLRLLKEQKFIRQELRDNVKGYVYDIKTGKLKEVV
;
A
#
# COMPACT_ATOMS: atom_id res chain seq x y z
N MET A 1 26.00 -3.90 15.07
CA MET A 1 25.86 -3.91 13.59
C MET A 1 24.99 -2.74 13.20
N THR A 2 25.31 -2.06 12.10
CA THR A 2 24.39 -1.06 11.51
C THR A 2 23.19 -1.78 10.90
N THR A 3 22.08 -1.07 10.65
CA THR A 3 20.88 -1.63 9.98
C THR A 3 21.22 -2.27 8.64
N TRP A 4 22.23 -1.73 7.94
CA TRP A 4 22.71 -2.27 6.66
C TRP A 4 23.41 -3.61 6.80
N ASP A 5 24.31 -3.74 7.77
CA ASP A 5 25.04 -4.99 8.00
C ASP A 5 24.07 -6.14 8.34
N GLN A 6 23.02 -5.84 9.11
CA GLN A 6 21.99 -6.81 9.46
C GLN A 6 21.17 -7.27 8.25
N LEU A 7 20.82 -6.35 7.33
CA LEU A 7 20.11 -6.69 6.10
C LEU A 7 20.97 -7.57 5.19
N LEU A 8 22.26 -7.26 5.07
CA LEU A 8 23.20 -8.05 4.28
C LEU A 8 23.37 -9.46 4.85
N GLU A 9 23.47 -9.58 6.18
CA GLU A 9 23.61 -10.89 6.82
C GLU A 9 22.35 -11.73 6.67
N ARG A 10 21.16 -11.14 6.86
CA ARG A 10 19.88 -11.84 6.60
C ARG A 10 19.75 -12.30 5.15
N ASN A 11 20.21 -11.48 4.20
CA ASN A 11 20.21 -11.86 2.79
C ASN A 11 21.17 -13.01 2.51
N ARG A 12 22.36 -13.03 3.13
CA ARG A 12 23.31 -14.14 3.06
C ARG A 12 22.66 -15.42 3.56
N GLU A 13 22.14 -15.43 4.78
CA GLU A 13 21.46 -16.58 5.37
C GLU A 13 20.32 -17.09 4.48
N TYR A 14 19.45 -16.20 3.97
CA TYR A 14 18.37 -16.58 3.05
C TYR A 14 18.90 -17.21 1.77
N SER A 15 19.94 -16.64 1.17
CA SER A 15 20.53 -17.15 -0.07
C SER A 15 21.13 -18.55 0.08
N GLU A 16 21.68 -18.86 1.26
CA GLU A 16 22.34 -20.14 1.54
C GLU A 16 21.35 -21.22 2.02
N THR A 17 20.27 -20.82 2.70
CA THR A 17 19.39 -21.78 3.41
C THR A 17 18.00 -21.95 2.80
N ALA A 18 17.47 -20.94 2.10
CA ALA A 18 16.05 -20.91 1.73
C ALA A 18 15.78 -20.48 0.28
N HIS A 19 16.73 -19.83 -0.39
CA HIS A 19 16.53 -19.36 -1.76
C HIS A 19 16.37 -20.52 -2.74
N VAL A 20 15.22 -20.57 -3.40
CA VAL A 20 14.96 -21.44 -4.55
C VAL A 20 14.79 -20.55 -5.78
N PRO A 21 15.58 -20.75 -6.85
CA PRO A 21 15.39 -20.03 -8.10
C PRO A 21 13.95 -20.20 -8.60
N ARG A 22 13.25 -19.08 -8.79
CA ARG A 22 11.94 -19.11 -9.41
C ARG A 22 12.12 -19.39 -10.91
N PRO A 23 11.20 -20.15 -11.55
CA PRO A 23 11.27 -20.34 -12.98
C PRO A 23 11.13 -18.99 -13.69
N ASP A 24 11.65 -18.91 -14.92
CA ASP A 24 11.55 -17.70 -15.72
C ASP A 24 10.06 -17.38 -16.00
N LEU A 25 9.72 -16.10 -16.16
CA LEU A 25 8.37 -15.70 -16.55
C LEU A 25 7.91 -16.34 -17.87
N ARG A 26 8.86 -16.72 -18.74
CA ARG A 26 8.61 -17.48 -19.97
C ARG A 26 8.16 -18.92 -19.70
N ASP A 27 8.55 -19.48 -18.56
CA ASP A 27 8.32 -20.88 -18.19
C ASP A 27 7.09 -21.05 -17.27
N VAL A 28 6.51 -19.96 -16.79
CA VAL A 28 5.30 -19.97 -15.95
C VAL A 28 4.12 -19.32 -16.66
N LYS A 29 2.96 -19.97 -16.57
CA LYS A 29 1.70 -19.33 -16.92
C LYS A 29 1.36 -18.33 -15.82
N PRO A 30 1.31 -17.01 -16.10
CA PRO A 30 1.00 -16.03 -15.07
C PRO A 30 -0.42 -16.26 -14.55
N SER A 31 -0.60 -16.02 -13.26
CA SER A 31 -1.94 -15.97 -12.67
C SER A 31 -2.77 -14.90 -13.40
N PRO A 32 -4.05 -15.16 -13.72
CA PRO A 32 -4.93 -14.13 -14.26
C PRO A 32 -5.34 -13.09 -13.20
N ILE A 33 -4.89 -13.25 -11.95
CA ILE A 33 -5.23 -12.40 -10.81
C ILE A 33 -4.17 -11.30 -10.66
N ILE A 34 -4.63 -10.06 -10.59
CA ILE A 34 -3.82 -8.91 -10.18
C ILE A 34 -4.29 -8.50 -8.78
N ILE A 35 -3.35 -8.32 -7.86
CA ILE A 35 -3.62 -7.81 -6.52
C ILE A 35 -3.13 -6.36 -6.47
N PHE A 36 -4.06 -5.43 -6.24
CA PHE A 36 -3.74 -4.05 -5.93
C PHE A 36 -3.92 -3.85 -4.42
N CYS A 37 -2.86 -3.41 -3.74
CA CYS A 37 -2.88 -3.18 -2.30
C CYS A 37 -1.98 -2.01 -1.93
N CYS A 38 -2.19 -1.47 -0.73
CA CYS A 38 -1.37 -0.41 -0.18
C CYS A 38 0.11 -0.85 -0.08
N ILE A 39 1.05 0.06 -0.35
CA ILE A 39 2.50 -0.14 -0.19
C ILE A 39 2.94 -0.15 1.30
N ASP A 40 2.04 -0.56 2.19
CA ASP A 40 2.31 -0.62 3.62
C ASP A 40 3.51 -1.54 3.89
N LEU A 41 4.65 -0.93 4.22
CA LEU A 41 5.93 -1.57 4.47
C LEU A 41 5.88 -2.23 5.86
N ARG A 42 5.12 -3.32 5.98
CA ARG A 42 4.90 -4.09 7.23
C ARG A 42 6.11 -4.92 7.69
N VAL A 43 7.32 -4.37 7.54
CA VAL A 43 8.27 -4.41 8.68
C VAL A 43 7.57 -3.62 9.79
N PRO A 44 7.64 -3.98 11.09
CA PRO A 44 6.88 -3.26 12.12
C PRO A 44 7.40 -1.83 12.26
N ILE A 45 6.95 -0.96 11.37
CA ILE A 45 7.24 0.47 11.35
C ILE A 45 6.51 1.14 12.53
N GLN A 46 5.54 0.45 13.12
CA GLN A 46 4.98 0.71 14.43
C GLN A 46 6.07 0.75 15.53
N GLU A 47 7.06 -0.15 15.49
CA GLU A 47 8.20 -0.13 16.42
C GLU A 47 9.20 1.00 16.07
N PHE A 48 9.32 1.34 14.79
CA PHE A 48 10.25 2.38 14.31
C PHE A 48 9.68 3.82 14.42
N LEU A 49 8.37 4.01 14.25
CA LEU A 49 7.65 5.28 14.17
C LEU A 49 6.61 5.49 15.29
N GLN A 50 6.42 4.52 16.19
CA GLN A 50 5.44 4.57 17.28
C GLN A 50 3.99 4.79 16.80
N ILE A 51 3.61 4.18 15.68
CA ILE A 51 2.24 4.25 15.13
C ILE A 51 1.40 3.04 15.56
N SER A 52 0.08 3.22 15.70
CA SER A 52 -0.81 2.16 16.18
C SER A 52 -0.93 1.03 15.15
N PRO A 53 -1.02 -0.24 15.56
CA PRO A 53 -1.21 -1.40 14.68
C PRO A 53 -2.61 -1.50 14.06
N GLU A 54 -3.29 -0.39 13.75
CA GLU A 54 -4.60 -0.35 13.04
C GLU A 54 -4.58 0.52 11.77
N ASP A 55 -3.41 1.03 11.36
CA ASP A 55 -3.36 2.36 10.75
C ASP A 55 -2.75 2.39 9.34
N CYS A 56 -3.59 2.37 8.32
CA CYS A 56 -3.19 2.95 7.04
C CYS A 56 -2.78 4.41 7.31
N GLY A 57 -1.58 4.85 6.93
CA GLY A 57 -1.14 6.24 7.19
C GLY A 57 -2.10 7.32 6.67
N PHE A 58 -2.97 6.98 5.70
CA PHE A 58 -3.97 7.88 5.13
C PHE A 58 -5.25 8.00 5.97
N THR A 59 -5.43 7.22 7.04
CA THR A 59 -6.52 7.39 8.03
C THR A 59 -6.19 8.46 9.07
N TYR A 60 -4.93 8.86 9.24
CA TYR A 60 -4.48 9.84 10.25
C TYR A 60 -3.99 11.15 9.65
N HIS A 61 -4.04 11.25 8.34
CA HIS A 61 -3.58 12.40 7.60
C HIS A 61 -4.69 12.93 6.72
N THR A 62 -4.68 14.25 6.57
CA THR A 62 -5.43 14.94 5.53
C THR A 62 -4.42 15.57 4.59
N ASP A 63 -4.81 15.79 3.33
CA ASP A 63 -3.97 16.46 2.35
C ASP A 63 -3.52 17.83 2.88
N ASN A 64 -4.39 18.55 3.58
CA ASN A 64 -4.05 19.82 4.23
C ASN A 64 -2.96 19.67 5.30
N ASN A 65 -3.03 18.65 6.15
CA ASN A 65 -2.00 18.39 7.16
C ASN A 65 -0.66 18.04 6.49
N LEU A 66 -0.67 17.19 5.45
CA LEU A 66 0.53 16.86 4.68
C LEU A 66 1.14 18.09 4.01
N ARG A 67 0.32 18.93 3.37
CA ARG A 67 0.77 20.21 2.80
C ARG A 67 1.41 21.08 3.86
N GLN A 68 0.78 21.29 5.01
CA GLN A 68 1.32 22.13 6.07
C GLN A 68 2.69 21.64 6.54
N LYS A 69 2.85 20.33 6.77
CA LYS A 69 4.14 19.72 7.14
C LYS A 69 5.20 19.94 6.06
N LEU A 70 4.85 19.81 4.79
CA LEU A 70 5.77 20.03 3.68
C LEU A 70 6.18 21.49 3.54
N ARG A 71 5.26 22.45 3.71
CA ARG A 71 5.58 23.89 3.67
C ARG A 71 6.54 24.28 4.80
N LEU A 72 6.34 23.75 6.01
CA LEU A 72 7.26 23.98 7.13
C LEU A 72 8.67 23.45 6.85
N LYS A 73 8.78 22.28 6.21
CA LYS A 73 10.06 21.64 5.91
C LYS A 73 10.74 22.22 4.67
N TYR A 74 9.95 22.69 3.70
CA TYR A 74 10.41 23.15 2.39
C TYR A 74 9.68 24.44 1.97
N PRO A 75 9.96 25.57 2.64
CA PRO A 75 9.20 26.82 2.45
C PRO A 75 9.33 27.41 1.04
N ASN A 76 10.35 27.03 0.28
CA ASN A 76 10.57 27.53 -1.09
C ASN A 76 9.83 26.72 -2.17
N LEU A 77 8.97 25.76 -1.77
CA LEU A 77 8.29 24.84 -2.69
C LEU A 77 6.76 24.96 -2.68
N ASP A 78 6.20 26.02 -2.10
CA ASP A 78 4.75 26.18 -1.89
C ASP A 78 3.91 25.90 -3.14
N GLY A 79 4.27 26.47 -4.30
CA GLY A 79 3.54 26.23 -5.55
C GLY A 79 3.56 24.77 -6.01
N LYS A 80 4.64 24.04 -5.72
CA LYS A 80 4.73 22.60 -6.00
C LYS A 80 3.95 21.80 -4.97
N VAL A 81 4.01 22.18 -3.69
CA VAL A 81 3.23 21.54 -2.62
C VAL A 81 1.75 21.61 -2.94
N ASP A 82 1.25 22.72 -3.50
CA ASP A 82 -0.16 22.93 -3.84
C ASP A 82 -0.65 22.03 -4.99
N SER A 83 0.23 21.65 -5.91
CA SER A 83 -0.11 20.77 -7.03
C SER A 83 -0.26 19.29 -6.67
N LEU A 84 0.20 18.87 -5.48
CA LEU A 84 0.17 17.46 -5.08
C LEU A 84 -1.23 17.05 -4.59
N SER A 85 -1.65 15.82 -4.86
CA SER A 85 -2.79 15.17 -4.19
C SER A 85 -2.29 13.86 -3.61
N TRP A 86 -2.73 13.53 -2.41
CA TRP A 86 -2.43 12.25 -1.77
C TRP A 86 -3.67 11.38 -1.58
N ASP A 87 -4.86 11.93 -1.88
CA ASP A 87 -6.16 11.27 -1.75
C ASP A 87 -6.33 10.63 -0.36
N THR A 88 -5.85 11.34 0.66
CA THR A 88 -6.02 10.90 2.05
C THR A 88 -7.47 11.01 2.47
N PHE A 89 -7.94 10.03 3.26
CA PHE A 89 -9.33 9.95 3.67
C PHE A 89 -9.55 10.29 5.15
N GLY A 90 -8.48 10.44 5.94
CA GLY A 90 -8.46 11.14 7.23
C GLY A 90 -9.25 10.50 8.36
N SER A 91 -9.84 9.33 8.14
CA SER A 91 -10.50 8.53 9.18
C SER A 91 -10.52 7.05 8.82
N SER A 92 -10.35 6.18 9.81
CA SER A 92 -10.50 4.73 9.67
C SER A 92 -11.92 4.31 9.30
N ASP A 93 -12.93 5.12 9.64
CA ASP A 93 -14.33 4.86 9.28
C ASP A 93 -14.56 4.87 7.75
N ARG A 94 -13.64 5.50 7.00
CA ARG A 94 -13.69 5.58 5.54
C ARG A 94 -12.92 4.47 4.83
N LEU A 95 -12.31 3.51 5.55
CA LEU A 95 -11.55 2.42 4.91
C LEU A 95 -12.40 1.57 3.96
N GLU A 96 -13.62 1.23 4.33
CA GLU A 96 -14.50 0.51 3.40
C GLU A 96 -14.98 1.41 2.26
N GLU A 97 -15.20 2.69 2.53
CA GLU A 97 -15.60 3.66 1.50
C GLU A 97 -14.50 3.84 0.45
N SER A 98 -13.24 3.98 0.85
CA SER A 98 -12.11 4.10 -0.09
C SER A 98 -12.00 2.87 -0.98
N VAL A 99 -12.23 1.67 -0.43
CA VAL A 99 -12.30 0.44 -1.23
C VAL A 99 -13.47 0.49 -2.22
N ARG A 100 -14.65 0.97 -1.82
CA ARG A 100 -15.80 1.13 -2.74
C ARG A 100 -15.53 2.16 -3.84
N GLU A 101 -14.83 3.24 -3.53
CA GLU A 101 -14.41 4.26 -4.49
C GLU A 101 -13.44 3.66 -5.53
N ASP A 102 -12.41 2.93 -5.08
CA ASP A 102 -11.48 2.22 -5.96
C ASP A 102 -12.20 1.19 -6.86
N LEU A 103 -13.13 0.42 -6.29
CA LEU A 103 -13.93 -0.54 -7.06
C LEU A 103 -14.77 0.15 -8.14
N ARG A 104 -15.36 1.31 -7.82
CA ARG A 104 -16.13 2.10 -8.80
C ARG A 104 -15.23 2.59 -9.92
N LEU A 105 -14.08 3.18 -9.57
CA LEU A 105 -13.10 3.67 -10.53
C LEU A 105 -12.67 2.57 -11.49
N LEU A 106 -12.31 1.38 -10.97
CA LEU A 106 -11.90 0.23 -11.78
C LEU A 106 -13.01 -0.26 -12.72
N LYS A 107 -14.27 -0.30 -12.25
CA LYS A 107 -15.43 -0.72 -13.08
C LYS A 107 -15.74 0.26 -14.21
N GLU A 108 -15.44 1.55 -14.03
CA GLU A 108 -15.68 2.59 -15.02
C GLU A 108 -14.55 2.73 -16.06
N GLN A 109 -13.35 2.19 -15.78
CA GLN A 109 -12.19 2.31 -16.69
C GLN A 109 -12.35 1.53 -18.00
N LYS A 110 -12.49 2.25 -19.13
CA LYS A 110 -12.57 1.64 -20.47
C LYS A 110 -11.27 0.96 -20.94
N PHE A 111 -10.15 1.28 -20.30
CA PHE A 111 -8.85 0.67 -20.60
C PHE A 111 -8.65 -0.69 -19.90
N ILE A 112 -9.52 -1.06 -18.96
CA ILE A 112 -9.51 -2.36 -18.30
C ILE A 112 -10.47 -3.30 -19.05
N ARG A 113 -10.01 -4.51 -19.36
CA ARG A 113 -10.82 -5.51 -20.06
C ARG A 113 -12.11 -5.81 -19.29
N GLN A 114 -13.21 -6.01 -20.01
CA GLN A 114 -14.55 -6.13 -19.42
C GLN A 114 -14.62 -7.27 -18.39
N GLU A 115 -14.02 -8.43 -18.70
CA GLU A 115 -14.01 -9.58 -17.80
C GLU A 115 -13.29 -9.31 -16.47
N LEU A 116 -12.29 -8.42 -16.46
CA LEU A 116 -11.61 -8.03 -15.22
C LEU A 116 -12.47 -7.05 -14.41
N ARG A 117 -13.20 -6.16 -15.08
CA ARG A 117 -14.13 -5.22 -14.42
C ARG A 117 -15.31 -5.94 -13.79
N ASP A 118 -15.83 -6.97 -14.45
CA ASP A 118 -16.96 -7.77 -13.96
C ASP A 118 -16.57 -8.64 -12.75
N ASN A 119 -15.29 -8.98 -12.62
CA ASN A 119 -14.76 -9.85 -11.56
C ASN A 119 -13.93 -9.11 -10.49
N VAL A 120 -13.92 -7.77 -10.48
CA VAL A 120 -13.17 -7.01 -9.46
C VAL A 120 -13.81 -7.19 -8.08
N LYS A 121 -12.97 -7.42 -7.07
CA LYS A 121 -13.36 -7.65 -5.67
C LYS A 121 -12.57 -6.73 -4.75
N GLY A 122 -13.22 -6.18 -3.74
CA GLY A 122 -12.59 -5.30 -2.75
C GLY A 122 -12.57 -5.96 -1.39
N TYR A 123 -11.48 -5.76 -0.65
CA TYR A 123 -11.31 -6.31 0.69
C TYR A 123 -10.64 -5.29 1.59
N VAL A 124 -11.05 -5.26 2.86
CA VAL A 124 -10.28 -4.68 3.95
C VAL A 124 -9.48 -5.80 4.61
N TYR A 125 -8.17 -5.59 4.73
CA TYR A 125 -7.29 -6.50 5.47
C TYR A 125 -7.21 -6.05 6.92
N ASP A 126 -7.67 -6.90 7.84
CA ASP A 126 -7.48 -6.71 9.27
C ASP A 126 -6.06 -7.14 9.63
N ILE A 127 -5.21 -6.16 9.94
CA ILE A 127 -3.79 -6.38 10.25
C ILE A 127 -3.56 -7.06 11.60
N LYS A 128 -4.55 -7.07 12.50
CA LYS A 128 -4.45 -7.79 13.79
C LYS A 128 -4.73 -9.27 13.63
N THR A 129 -5.76 -9.59 12.85
CA THR A 129 -6.22 -10.98 12.70
C THR A 129 -5.67 -11.66 11.46
N GLY A 130 -5.12 -10.90 10.52
CA GLY A 130 -4.69 -11.39 9.21
C GLY A 130 -5.85 -11.78 8.28
N LYS A 131 -7.09 -11.41 8.62
CA LYS A 131 -8.29 -11.79 7.86
C LYS A 131 -8.63 -10.73 6.82
N LEU A 132 -9.21 -11.16 5.71
CA LEU A 132 -9.82 -10.29 4.70
C LEU A 132 -11.33 -10.22 4.95
N LYS A 133 -11.87 -9.00 5.00
CA LYS A 133 -13.31 -8.71 4.99
C LYS A 133 -13.66 -8.19 3.60
N GLU A 134 -14.49 -8.92 2.86
CA GLU A 134 -14.98 -8.43 1.56
C GLU A 134 -15.84 -7.18 1.75
N VAL A 135 -15.60 -6.17 0.91
CA VAL A 135 -16.40 -4.95 0.84
C VAL A 135 -17.35 -5.09 -0.34
N VAL A 136 -18.63 -5.15 -0.03
CA VAL A 136 -19.73 -5.26 -1.00
C VAL A 136 -20.26 -3.88 -1.40
#